data_AF-A0A7Y4Z4J5-F1
#
_entry.id   AF-A0A7Y4Z4J5-F1
#
_cell.length_a   1.000
_cell.length_b   1.000
_cell.length_c   1.000
_cell.angle_alpha   90.00
_cell.angle_beta   90.00
_cell.angle_gamma   90.00
#
_symmetry.space_group_name_H-M   'P 1'
#
loop_
_entity.id
_entity.type
_entity.pdbx_description
1 polymer ?
#
loop_
_entity_poly.entity_id
_entity_poly.type
_entity_poly.pdbx_seq_one_letter_code
_entity_poly.pdbx_strand_id
1 'polypeptide(L)'
;MKKLKTNPFRLFFQLAILALLAYMGIRYFVDKNYFPDYEAYCPFGGIQALSSYFVNNTLACSMTSLQIVMGLALIALIIIVSKLFCSYICPIGTVSEWLGKLGERFSMRYTITGIADKVFRSLKYILLFITVYFTISSSELFCKKFDPYYAAVTGFDSDVSIIMGIVAIALVIIGSFYVRLFWCKYICPLGALSNIFRFFLMFIGIIGIYLVILLFGIHLNFVWLLAILSLAAYILELLSINNKVFPLLKITRNINTCTNCKFCTKNCPQAIDVASQKTIKHIDCNMCCDCIHVCPEKDTLAINQKGKKWLPTIILIILIVIGFIIGQSFEVPTIAEYWGDNATKEQMSIYEKSGLKNIKCYGSSISFANKMRRVKGIEGVTTFVGSHSVKIWFNPSIIDTLNIQKSIFVPAKVPIDTTISASDSISVYNLKVDNFFDPYDTFYLTQLLKHNQFIYGFTTEFGCPVSVTIYTSIDKSIDAELIKNIVEQKQLKETTSNNSTNIIDLYYRVTKIEKIDKAVLGSIFIERMK
;
A
#
# COMPACT_ATOMS: atom_id res chain seq x y z
N MET A 1 11.43 -22.28 41.64
CA MET A 1 10.46 -21.95 40.56
C MET A 1 11.08 -22.32 39.21
N LYS A 2 10.62 -23.37 38.53
CA LYS A 2 11.09 -23.69 37.16
C LYS A 2 10.73 -22.51 36.25
N LYS A 3 11.71 -21.86 35.63
CA LYS A 3 11.51 -20.78 34.64
C LYS A 3 10.44 -21.25 33.63
N LEU A 4 9.33 -20.51 33.54
CA LEU A 4 8.31 -20.75 32.51
C LEU A 4 8.99 -20.63 31.15
N LYS A 5 9.05 -21.75 30.42
CA LYS A 5 9.68 -21.83 29.10
C LYS A 5 8.81 -21.05 28.11
N THR A 6 9.27 -19.87 27.70
CA THR A 6 8.65 -19.10 26.61
C THR A 6 9.00 -19.70 25.26
N ASN A 7 8.23 -19.37 24.22
CA ASN A 7 8.55 -19.75 22.84
C ASN A 7 9.61 -18.77 22.27
N PRO A 8 10.89 -19.18 22.13
CA PRO A 8 11.95 -18.27 21.73
C PRO A 8 11.81 -17.83 20.28
N PHE A 9 11.32 -18.72 19.40
CA PHE A 9 11.14 -18.40 17.99
C PHE A 9 10.11 -17.29 17.81
N ARG A 10 8.97 -17.41 18.48
CA ARG A 10 7.94 -16.37 18.43
C ARG A 10 8.44 -15.04 18.96
N LEU A 11 9.11 -15.06 20.12
CA LEU A 11 9.64 -13.84 20.73
C LEU A 11 10.67 -13.14 19.83
N PHE A 12 11.53 -13.91 19.14
CA PHE A 12 12.48 -13.37 18.18
C PHE A 12 11.80 -12.58 17.06
N PHE A 13 10.77 -13.13 16.42
CA PHE A 13 10.03 -12.44 15.34
C PHE A 13 9.30 -11.20 15.85
N GLN A 14 8.64 -11.30 17.00
CA GLN A 14 7.95 -10.17 17.63
C GLN A 14 8.91 -9.00 17.88
N LEU A 15 10.08 -9.28 18.45
CA LEU A 15 11.10 -8.26 18.74
C LEU A 15 11.77 -7.73 17.46
N ALA A 16 12.06 -8.61 16.49
CA ALA A 16 12.67 -8.21 15.22
C ALA A 16 11.79 -7.22 14.46
N ILE A 17 10.47 -7.43 14.43
CA ILE A 17 9.53 -6.53 13.75
C ILE A 17 9.40 -5.22 14.50
N LEU A 18 9.27 -5.25 15.84
CA LEU A 18 9.24 -4.02 16.62
C LEU A 18 10.55 -3.22 16.47
N ALA A 19 11.70 -3.90 16.40
CA ALA A 19 12.99 -3.26 16.15
C ALA A 19 13.08 -2.66 14.74
N LEU A 20 12.56 -3.34 13.71
CA LEU A 20 12.48 -2.81 12.34
C LEU A 20 11.63 -1.54 12.27
N LEU A 21 10.47 -1.55 12.94
CA LEU A 21 9.57 -0.40 13.00
C LEU A 21 10.20 0.78 13.75
N ALA A 22 10.85 0.49 14.88
CA ALA A 22 11.61 1.51 15.61
C ALA A 22 12.75 2.07 14.77
N TYR A 23 13.46 1.23 14.01
CA TYR A 23 14.50 1.67 13.08
C TYR A 23 13.96 2.59 11.98
N MET A 24 12.83 2.24 11.35
CA MET A 24 12.20 3.10 10.33
C MET A 24 11.77 4.45 10.92
N GLY A 25 11.17 4.45 12.11
CA GLY A 25 10.79 5.67 12.82
C GLY A 25 12.01 6.54 13.21
N ILE A 26 13.05 5.93 13.80
CA ILE A 26 14.29 6.64 14.17
C ILE A 26 14.98 7.19 12.92
N ARG A 27 15.01 6.42 11.82
CA ARG A 27 15.60 6.88 10.55
C ARG A 27 14.88 8.11 10.01
N TYR A 28 13.55 8.16 10.10
CA TYR A 28 12.79 9.37 9.75
C TYR A 28 13.15 10.58 10.62
N PHE A 29 13.39 10.37 11.92
CA PHE A 29 13.84 11.45 12.81
C PHE A 29 15.26 11.95 12.48
N VAL A 30 16.16 11.07 12.03
CA VAL A 30 17.55 11.40 11.68
C VAL A 30 17.64 11.99 10.27
N ASP A 31 16.93 11.41 9.31
CA ASP A 31 16.87 11.81 7.91
C ASP A 31 15.43 12.16 7.55
N LYS A 32 15.11 13.46 7.63
CA LYS A 32 13.76 13.98 7.31
C LYS A 32 13.38 13.80 5.84
N ASN A 33 14.33 13.47 4.96
CA ASN A 33 14.05 13.20 3.54
C ASN A 33 13.61 11.76 3.30
N TYR A 34 13.77 10.86 4.29
CA TYR A 34 13.29 9.50 4.22
C TYR A 34 11.84 9.43 4.70
N PHE A 35 10.86 9.33 3.79
CA PHE A 35 9.46 9.09 4.14
C PHE A 35 9.19 7.58 4.25
N PRO A 36 9.02 7.02 5.45
CA PRO A 36 8.74 5.59 5.61
C PRO A 36 7.32 5.25 5.17
N ASP A 37 7.18 4.41 4.14
CA ASP A 37 5.90 3.79 3.81
C ASP A 37 5.70 2.52 4.66
N TYR A 38 5.00 2.68 5.78
CA TYR A 38 4.66 1.57 6.67
C TYR A 38 3.59 0.64 6.09
N GLU A 39 2.78 1.12 5.13
CA GLU A 39 1.74 0.32 4.49
C GLU A 39 2.34 -0.63 3.46
N ALA A 40 3.48 -0.30 2.85
CA ALA A 40 4.22 -1.14 1.88
C ALA A 40 4.42 -2.60 2.36
N TYR A 41 4.42 -2.84 3.66
CA TYR A 41 4.62 -4.16 4.26
C TYR A 41 3.35 -4.79 4.84
N CYS A 42 2.20 -4.13 4.76
CA CYS A 42 0.92 -4.60 5.29
C CYS A 42 0.26 -5.61 4.32
N PRO A 43 0.15 -6.90 4.67
CA PRO A 43 -0.46 -7.89 3.78
C PRO A 43 -1.97 -7.71 3.66
N PHE A 44 -2.63 -7.09 4.65
CA PHE A 44 -4.06 -6.81 4.60
C PHE A 44 -4.38 -5.80 3.51
N GLY A 45 -3.61 -4.70 3.44
CA GLY A 45 -3.70 -3.71 2.37
C GLY A 45 -3.52 -4.33 0.99
N GLY A 46 -2.55 -5.26 0.86
CA GLY A 46 -2.34 -6.03 -0.36
C GLY A 46 -3.54 -6.86 -0.81
N ILE A 47 -4.25 -7.55 0.11
CA ILE A 47 -5.46 -8.32 -0.23
C ILE A 47 -6.61 -7.38 -0.63
N GLN A 48 -6.73 -6.23 0.03
CA GLN A 48 -7.74 -5.22 -0.34
C GLN A 48 -7.44 -4.62 -1.73
N ALA A 49 -6.19 -4.28 -2.00
CA ALA A 49 -5.75 -3.78 -3.31
C ALA A 49 -6.00 -4.81 -4.41
N LEU A 50 -5.69 -6.09 -4.15
CA LEU A 50 -6.01 -7.19 -5.07
C LEU A 50 -7.51 -7.31 -5.34
N SER A 51 -8.34 -7.12 -4.31
CA SER A 51 -9.80 -7.14 -4.46
C SER A 51 -10.30 -5.99 -5.34
N SER A 52 -9.74 -4.78 -5.18
CA SER A 52 -10.03 -3.65 -6.07
C SER A 52 -9.59 -3.92 -7.51
N TYR A 53 -8.42 -4.54 -7.69
CA TYR A 53 -7.90 -4.90 -9.01
C TYR A 53 -8.81 -5.88 -9.74
N PHE A 54 -9.29 -6.93 -9.07
CA PHE A 54 -10.19 -7.91 -9.70
C PHE A 54 -11.58 -7.36 -10.05
N VAL A 55 -12.10 -6.43 -9.25
CA VAL A 55 -13.46 -5.90 -9.46
C VAL A 55 -13.45 -4.73 -10.44
N ASN A 56 -12.50 -3.81 -10.32
CA ASN A 56 -12.49 -2.56 -11.07
C ASN A 56 -11.37 -2.46 -12.12
N ASN A 57 -10.41 -3.40 -12.17
CA ASN A 57 -9.15 -3.28 -12.91
C ASN A 57 -8.31 -2.06 -12.49
N THR A 58 -8.43 -1.66 -11.21
CA THR A 58 -7.73 -0.51 -10.64
C THR A 58 -6.94 -0.89 -9.39
N LEU A 59 -5.72 -0.36 -9.27
CA LEU A 59 -4.95 -0.41 -8.02
C LEU A 59 -5.19 0.86 -7.21
N ALA A 60 -5.30 0.70 -5.90
CA ALA A 60 -5.41 1.84 -4.99
C ALA A 60 -4.13 2.67 -4.94
N CYS A 61 -4.27 3.96 -4.61
CA CYS A 61 -3.16 4.90 -4.44
C CYS A 61 -2.10 4.34 -3.46
N SER A 62 -0.81 4.55 -3.78
CA SER A 62 0.34 4.09 -3.00
C SER A 62 0.52 2.57 -2.86
N MET A 63 -0.11 1.77 -3.73
CA MET A 63 0.04 0.31 -3.68
C MET A 63 1.20 -0.18 -4.57
N THR A 64 1.92 -1.18 -4.07
CA THR A 64 3.04 -1.84 -4.76
C THR A 64 2.69 -3.29 -5.07
N SER A 65 3.33 -3.85 -6.10
CA SER A 65 3.24 -5.29 -6.43
C SER A 65 3.67 -6.16 -5.24
N LEU A 66 4.65 -5.70 -4.46
CA LEU A 66 5.11 -6.36 -3.24
C LEU A 66 3.98 -6.61 -2.25
N GLN A 67 3.12 -5.61 -1.97
CA GLN A 67 2.00 -5.78 -1.04
C GLN A 67 1.02 -6.85 -1.49
N ILE A 68 0.67 -6.86 -2.78
CA ILE A 68 -0.27 -7.85 -3.35
C ILE A 68 0.29 -9.27 -3.16
N VAL A 69 1.57 -9.47 -3.49
CA VAL A 69 2.22 -10.77 -3.32
C VAL A 69 2.30 -11.16 -1.85
N MET A 70 2.62 -10.23 -0.95
CA MET A 70 2.61 -10.48 0.49
C MET A 70 1.20 -10.83 1.01
N GLY A 71 0.16 -10.20 0.45
CA GLY A 71 -1.23 -10.55 0.70
C GLY A 71 -1.58 -11.98 0.27
N LEU A 72 -1.16 -12.38 -0.93
CA LEU A 72 -1.31 -13.76 -1.42
C LEU A 72 -0.53 -14.77 -0.57
N ALA A 73 0.70 -14.42 -0.16
CA ALA A 73 1.50 -15.23 0.75
C ALA A 73 0.81 -15.38 2.12
N LEU A 74 0.14 -14.34 2.61
CA LEU A 74 -0.67 -14.42 3.83
C LEU A 74 -1.87 -15.36 3.65
N ILE A 75 -2.58 -15.33 2.51
CA ILE A 75 -3.67 -16.27 2.22
C ILE A 75 -3.15 -17.71 2.25
N ALA A 76 -2.02 -17.98 1.58
CA ALA A 76 -1.38 -19.28 1.60
C ALA A 76 -0.99 -19.71 3.02
N LEU A 77 -0.42 -18.79 3.82
CA LEU A 77 -0.08 -19.03 5.22
C LEU A 77 -1.31 -19.40 6.05
N ILE A 78 -2.45 -18.74 5.84
CA ILE A 78 -3.70 -19.02 6.57
C ILE A 78 -4.24 -20.41 6.24
N ILE A 79 -4.17 -20.81 4.97
CA ILE A 79 -4.62 -22.14 4.52
C ILE A 79 -3.75 -23.24 5.15
N ILE A 80 -2.44 -23.04 5.22
CA ILE A 80 -1.51 -24.05 5.75
C ILE A 80 -1.52 -24.07 7.29
N VAL A 81 -1.43 -22.90 7.93
CA VAL A 81 -1.07 -22.74 9.36
C VAL A 81 -2.10 -21.93 10.18
N SER A 82 -3.23 -21.50 9.59
CA SER A 82 -4.24 -20.63 10.23
C SER A 82 -3.66 -19.23 10.57
N LYS A 83 -4.08 -18.62 11.68
CA LYS A 83 -3.80 -17.22 12.04
C LYS A 83 -2.40 -16.98 12.63
N LEU A 84 -1.36 -17.61 12.07
CA LEU A 84 0.02 -17.49 12.55
C LEU A 84 0.53 -16.05 12.50
N PHE A 85 0.13 -15.31 11.46
CA PHE A 85 0.49 -13.90 11.26
C PHE A 85 0.18 -13.02 12.48
N CYS A 86 -1.00 -13.18 13.08
CA CYS A 86 -1.45 -12.36 14.20
C CYS A 86 -0.58 -12.51 15.46
N SER A 87 0.17 -13.61 15.61
CA SER A 87 1.02 -13.84 16.80
C SER A 87 2.51 -13.65 16.56
N TYR A 88 2.99 -13.85 15.32
CA TYR A 88 4.41 -13.73 14.97
C TYR A 88 4.76 -12.38 14.35
N ILE A 89 3.89 -11.85 13.48
CA ILE A 89 4.22 -10.69 12.65
C ILE A 89 3.49 -9.42 13.08
N CYS A 90 2.20 -9.52 13.39
CA CYS A 90 1.37 -8.35 13.66
C CYS A 90 1.84 -7.58 14.91
N PRO A 91 2.21 -6.28 14.79
CA PRO A 91 2.63 -5.45 15.92
C PRO A 91 1.51 -5.28 16.97
N ILE A 92 0.27 -5.05 16.52
CA ILE A 92 -0.90 -4.92 17.39
C ILE A 92 -1.10 -6.20 18.21
N GLY A 93 -0.94 -7.37 17.58
CA GLY A 93 -1.06 -8.65 18.27
C GLY A 93 0.00 -8.83 19.36
N THR A 94 1.24 -8.44 19.09
CA THR A 94 2.34 -8.46 20.05
C THR A 94 2.07 -7.54 21.24
N VAL A 95 1.72 -6.28 20.99
CA VAL A 95 1.41 -5.29 22.03
C VAL A 95 0.21 -5.74 22.86
N SER A 96 -0.86 -6.19 22.21
CA SER A 96 -2.07 -6.69 22.88
C SER A 96 -1.78 -7.90 23.79
N GLU A 97 -0.89 -8.80 23.38
CA GLU A 97 -0.47 -9.93 24.21
C GLU A 97 0.33 -9.48 25.44
N TRP A 98 1.26 -8.53 25.27
CA TRP A 98 2.08 -8.03 26.37
C TRP A 98 1.23 -7.24 27.38
N LEU A 99 0.32 -6.39 26.90
CA LEU A 99 -0.69 -5.72 27.72
C LEU A 99 -1.59 -6.73 28.45
N GLY A 100 -2.01 -7.78 27.74
CA GLY A 100 -2.72 -8.89 28.35
C GLY A 100 -1.92 -9.49 29.52
N LYS A 101 -0.66 -9.88 29.30
CA LYS A 101 0.24 -10.44 30.34
C LYS A 101 0.40 -9.49 31.53
N LEU A 102 0.48 -8.19 31.28
CA LEU A 102 0.50 -7.17 32.33
C LEU A 102 -0.81 -7.18 33.14
N GLY A 103 -1.96 -7.21 32.49
CA GLY A 103 -3.27 -7.34 33.16
C GLY A 103 -3.42 -8.62 33.99
N GLU A 104 -2.73 -9.71 33.63
CA GLU A 104 -2.69 -10.94 34.47
C GLU A 104 -2.00 -10.69 35.80
N ARG A 105 -0.92 -9.91 35.77
CA ARG A 105 -0.13 -9.58 36.95
C ARG A 105 -0.93 -8.75 37.95
N PHE A 106 -1.88 -7.96 37.45
CA PHE A 106 -2.80 -7.16 38.26
C PHE A 106 -4.13 -7.87 38.59
N SER A 107 -4.33 -9.13 38.18
CA SER A 107 -5.55 -9.93 38.43
C SER A 107 -6.88 -9.33 37.94
N MET A 108 -6.85 -8.34 37.04
CA MET A 108 -8.05 -7.61 36.55
C MET A 108 -8.65 -8.22 35.27
N ARG A 109 -8.39 -9.51 34.99
CA ARG A 109 -8.77 -10.14 33.72
C ARG A 109 -10.17 -10.75 33.75
N TYR A 110 -10.93 -10.56 32.67
CA TYR A 110 -12.23 -11.16 32.48
C TYR A 110 -12.33 -11.91 31.14
N THR A 111 -12.92 -13.11 31.16
CA THR A 111 -13.25 -13.86 29.94
C THR A 111 -14.73 -13.72 29.65
N ILE A 112 -15.07 -12.94 28.62
CA ILE A 112 -16.45 -12.82 28.15
C ILE A 112 -16.87 -14.18 27.56
N THR A 113 -17.95 -14.76 28.08
CA THR A 113 -18.50 -16.04 27.62
C THR A 113 -19.99 -15.91 27.31
N GLY A 114 -20.55 -16.84 26.52
CA GLY A 114 -21.97 -16.87 26.20
C GLY A 114 -22.36 -16.00 24.99
N ILE A 115 -23.56 -15.42 25.04
CA ILE A 115 -24.17 -14.67 23.91
C ILE A 115 -23.42 -13.37 23.65
N ALA A 116 -22.94 -12.68 24.69
CA ALA A 116 -22.17 -11.44 24.55
C ALA A 116 -20.92 -11.63 23.68
N ASP A 117 -20.18 -12.73 23.88
CA ASP A 117 -19.01 -13.07 23.05
C ASP A 117 -19.40 -13.23 21.56
N LYS A 118 -20.55 -13.87 21.28
CA LYS A 118 -21.04 -14.09 19.92
C LYS A 118 -21.48 -12.80 19.23
N VAL A 119 -22.11 -11.88 19.97
CA VAL A 119 -22.53 -10.57 19.44
C VAL A 119 -21.31 -9.71 19.13
N PHE A 120 -20.35 -9.59 20.06
CA PHE A 120 -19.14 -8.80 19.82
C PHE A 120 -18.30 -9.33 18.65
N ARG A 121 -18.32 -10.65 18.38
CA ARG A 121 -17.65 -11.23 17.21
C ARG A 121 -18.25 -10.79 15.87
N SER A 122 -19.49 -10.30 15.83
CA SER A 122 -20.08 -9.80 14.58
C SER A 122 -19.40 -8.50 14.11
N LEU A 123 -18.88 -7.68 15.04
CA LEU A 123 -18.32 -6.37 14.74
C LEU A 123 -17.15 -6.44 13.75
N LYS A 124 -16.23 -7.40 13.88
CA LYS A 124 -15.12 -7.57 12.93
C LYS A 124 -15.58 -7.91 11.51
N TYR A 125 -16.70 -8.62 11.34
CA TYR A 125 -17.26 -8.96 10.03
C TYR A 125 -17.98 -7.76 9.42
N ILE A 126 -18.71 -7.00 10.24
CA ILE A 126 -19.32 -5.73 9.82
C ILE A 126 -18.22 -4.76 9.38
N LEU A 127 -17.15 -4.63 10.17
CA LEU A 127 -16.02 -3.77 9.82
C LEU A 127 -15.28 -4.27 8.59
N LEU A 128 -15.09 -5.58 8.41
CA LEU A 128 -14.54 -6.15 7.19
C LEU A 128 -15.40 -5.79 5.96
N PHE A 129 -16.73 -5.93 6.06
CA PHE A 129 -17.64 -5.57 4.98
C PHE A 129 -17.52 -4.08 4.62
N ILE A 130 -17.60 -3.18 5.61
CA ILE A 130 -17.47 -1.73 5.42
C ILE A 130 -16.13 -1.38 4.79
N THR A 131 -15.03 -1.94 5.32
CA THR A 131 -13.67 -1.62 4.85
C THR A 131 -13.44 -2.04 3.42
N VAL A 132 -13.81 -3.27 3.05
CA VAL A 132 -13.64 -3.76 1.68
C VAL A 132 -14.59 -3.04 0.72
N TYR A 133 -15.83 -2.76 1.15
CA TYR A 133 -16.80 -2.00 0.36
C TYR A 133 -16.28 -0.59 0.00
N PHE A 134 -15.86 0.19 0.99
CA PHE A 134 -15.33 1.52 0.74
C PHE A 134 -14.02 1.47 -0.02
N THR A 135 -13.12 0.52 0.28
CA THR A 135 -11.86 0.41 -0.46
C THR A 135 -12.08 0.14 -1.95
N ILE A 136 -13.00 -0.75 -2.32
CA ILE A 136 -13.35 -1.02 -3.72
C ILE A 136 -14.06 0.19 -4.34
N SER A 137 -14.98 0.84 -3.60
CA SER A 137 -15.76 1.95 -4.13
C SER A 137 -14.93 3.22 -4.35
N SER A 138 -13.96 3.53 -3.49
CA SER A 138 -13.13 4.74 -3.59
C SER A 138 -11.78 4.48 -4.25
N SER A 139 -11.38 3.22 -4.48
CA SER A 139 -10.01 2.84 -4.90
C SER A 139 -8.93 3.44 -3.98
N GLU A 140 -9.24 3.57 -2.68
CA GLU A 140 -8.33 4.02 -1.64
C GLU A 140 -8.41 3.07 -0.44
N LEU A 141 -7.30 2.82 0.25
CA LEU A 141 -7.32 1.95 1.43
C LEU A 141 -8.05 2.61 2.60
N PHE A 142 -9.32 2.24 2.79
CA PHE A 142 -10.12 2.73 3.92
C PHE A 142 -9.57 2.26 5.27
N CYS A 143 -8.80 1.16 5.32
CA CYS A 143 -8.20 0.65 6.54
C CYS A 143 -7.23 1.63 7.22
N LYS A 144 -6.53 2.48 6.45
CA LYS A 144 -5.62 3.50 6.99
C LYS A 144 -6.32 4.47 7.94
N LYS A 145 -7.61 4.74 7.72
CA LYS A 145 -8.36 5.74 8.49
C LYS A 145 -8.60 5.37 9.95
N PHE A 146 -8.60 4.07 10.29
CA PHE A 146 -8.88 3.58 11.65
C PHE A 146 -7.91 2.50 12.14
N ASP A 147 -6.84 2.19 11.39
CA ASP A 147 -5.84 1.23 11.84
C ASP A 147 -5.01 1.84 13.00
N PRO A 148 -5.09 1.29 14.23
CA PRO A 148 -4.35 1.82 15.37
C PRO A 148 -2.84 1.67 15.21
N TYR A 149 -2.37 0.71 14.41
CA TYR A 149 -0.94 0.57 14.10
C TYR A 149 -0.47 1.70 13.19
N TYR A 150 -1.15 1.92 12.07
CA TYR A 150 -0.79 2.99 11.13
C TYR A 150 -0.85 4.36 11.84
N ALA A 151 -1.93 4.64 12.57
CA ALA A 151 -2.10 5.88 13.32
C ALA A 151 -0.97 6.13 14.35
N ALA A 152 -0.54 5.09 15.08
CA ALA A 152 0.50 5.23 16.10
C ALA A 152 1.88 5.47 15.51
N VAL A 153 2.18 4.87 14.35
CA VAL A 153 3.52 4.92 13.75
C VAL A 153 3.70 6.14 12.83
N THR A 154 2.64 6.61 12.17
CA THR A 154 2.69 7.82 11.34
C THR A 154 2.43 9.11 12.12
N GLY A 155 1.98 9.03 13.38
CA GLY A 155 1.70 10.20 14.19
C GLY A 155 0.45 10.98 13.75
N PHE A 156 -0.58 10.27 13.29
CA PHE A 156 -1.82 10.85 12.76
C PHE A 156 -1.63 11.74 11.52
N ASP A 157 -0.99 11.17 10.50
CA ASP A 157 -0.87 11.79 9.19
C ASP A 157 -2.27 12.07 8.54
N SER A 158 -2.30 12.87 7.49
CA SER A 158 -3.49 13.34 6.75
C SER A 158 -4.43 12.22 6.27
N ASP A 159 -3.93 11.01 6.08
CA ASP A 159 -4.72 9.82 5.72
C ASP A 159 -5.51 9.22 6.90
N VAL A 160 -5.22 9.64 8.13
CA VAL A 160 -5.81 9.10 9.37
C VAL A 160 -6.87 10.04 9.91
N SER A 161 -8.06 9.51 10.21
CA SER A 161 -9.02 10.27 10.99
C SER A 161 -8.58 10.28 12.45
N ILE A 162 -8.23 11.46 12.97
CA ILE A 162 -7.74 11.64 14.35
C ILE A 162 -8.68 10.96 15.37
N ILE A 163 -9.99 11.18 15.24
CA ILE A 163 -10.99 10.62 16.16
C ILE A 163 -11.01 9.09 16.09
N MET A 164 -11.08 8.52 14.88
CA MET A 164 -11.11 7.06 14.71
C MET A 164 -9.81 6.40 15.17
N GLY A 165 -8.66 7.02 14.90
CA GLY A 165 -7.35 6.54 15.34
C GLY A 165 -7.21 6.54 16.86
N ILE A 166 -7.61 7.62 17.54
CA ILE A 166 -7.58 7.71 19.01
C ILE A 166 -8.49 6.64 19.63
N VAL A 167 -9.71 6.50 19.11
CA VAL A 167 -10.66 5.48 19.58
C VAL A 167 -10.10 4.07 19.36
N ALA A 168 -9.50 3.80 18.19
CA ALA A 168 -8.90 2.51 17.90
C ALA A 168 -7.74 2.18 18.85
N ILE A 169 -6.83 3.12 19.10
CA ILE A 169 -5.71 2.94 20.03
C ILE A 169 -6.22 2.74 21.46
N ALA A 170 -7.21 3.53 21.90
CA ALA A 170 -7.83 3.39 23.21
C ALA A 170 -8.48 2.01 23.38
N LEU A 171 -9.20 1.53 22.36
CA LEU A 171 -9.81 0.19 22.36
C LEU A 171 -8.76 -0.93 22.38
N VAL A 172 -7.63 -0.78 21.68
CA VAL A 172 -6.51 -1.73 21.77
C VAL A 172 -5.95 -1.77 23.18
N ILE A 173 -5.64 -0.62 23.78
CA ILE A 173 -4.97 -0.55 25.09
C ILE A 173 -5.91 -1.03 26.21
N ILE A 174 -7.07 -0.38 26.33
CA ILE A 174 -8.04 -0.66 27.39
C ILE A 174 -8.62 -2.06 27.20
N GLY A 175 -9.05 -2.39 25.98
CA GLY A 175 -9.65 -3.69 25.68
C GLY A 175 -8.69 -4.85 25.94
N SER A 176 -7.42 -4.73 25.52
CA SER A 176 -6.43 -5.81 25.72
C SER A 176 -5.99 -5.98 27.17
N PHE A 177 -6.15 -4.96 28.02
CA PHE A 177 -5.86 -5.05 29.45
C PHE A 177 -6.88 -5.95 30.17
N TYR A 178 -8.17 -5.82 29.86
CA TYR A 178 -9.24 -6.59 30.49
C TYR A 178 -9.51 -7.94 29.80
N VAL A 179 -9.46 -7.98 28.47
CA VAL A 179 -9.81 -9.16 27.65
C VAL A 179 -8.65 -9.54 26.74
N ARG A 180 -8.25 -10.82 26.74
CA ARG A 180 -7.13 -11.30 25.93
C ARG A 180 -7.38 -11.05 24.44
N LEU A 181 -6.43 -10.35 23.78
CA LEU A 181 -6.44 -10.09 22.34
C LEU A 181 -7.78 -9.50 21.84
N PHE A 182 -8.38 -8.60 22.63
CA PHE A 182 -9.68 -7.98 22.36
C PHE A 182 -9.82 -7.47 20.92
N TRP A 183 -8.84 -6.70 20.45
CA TRP A 183 -8.83 -6.15 19.09
C TRP A 183 -8.86 -7.25 18.02
N CYS A 184 -7.93 -8.21 18.10
CA CYS A 184 -7.84 -9.31 17.14
C CYS A 184 -9.07 -10.22 17.15
N LYS A 185 -9.75 -10.33 18.30
CA LYS A 185 -10.91 -11.22 18.48
C LYS A 185 -12.22 -10.60 17.98
N TYR A 186 -12.45 -9.31 18.22
CA TYR A 186 -13.76 -8.67 18.00
C TYR A 186 -13.78 -7.55 16.96
N ILE A 187 -12.67 -6.84 16.72
CA ILE A 187 -12.69 -5.62 15.89
C ILE A 187 -11.89 -5.80 14.60
N CYS A 188 -10.77 -6.51 14.65
CA CYS A 188 -9.78 -6.57 13.57
C CYS A 188 -10.36 -7.17 12.27
N PRO A 189 -10.40 -6.40 11.15
CA PRO A 189 -10.84 -6.91 9.85
C PRO A 189 -9.96 -8.06 9.33
N LEU A 190 -8.64 -7.98 9.56
CA LEU A 190 -7.71 -9.07 9.22
C LEU A 190 -8.04 -10.37 9.97
N GLY A 191 -8.54 -10.28 11.20
CA GLY A 191 -9.00 -11.44 11.98
C GLY A 191 -10.24 -12.10 11.36
N ALA A 192 -11.19 -11.30 10.87
CA ALA A 192 -12.36 -11.78 10.15
C ALA A 192 -11.97 -12.39 8.79
N LEU A 193 -11.11 -11.70 8.04
CA LEU A 193 -10.58 -12.19 6.76
C LEU A 193 -9.85 -13.52 6.92
N SER A 194 -9.06 -13.67 7.98
CA SER A 194 -8.38 -14.93 8.28
C SER A 194 -9.35 -16.07 8.59
N ASN A 195 -10.53 -15.78 9.15
CA ASN A 195 -11.57 -16.78 9.34
C ASN A 195 -12.20 -17.21 8.01
N ILE A 196 -12.46 -16.27 7.10
CA ILE A 196 -12.98 -16.56 5.76
C ILE A 196 -12.04 -17.53 5.02
N PHE A 197 -10.74 -17.20 4.95
CA PHE A 197 -9.76 -18.04 4.26
C PHE A 197 -9.49 -19.37 4.96
N ARG A 198 -9.60 -19.44 6.29
CA ARG A 198 -9.55 -20.71 7.02
C ARG A 198 -10.67 -21.67 6.57
N PHE A 199 -11.84 -21.14 6.19
CA PHE A 199 -12.92 -21.89 5.55
C PHE A 199 -12.78 -21.87 4.02
N PHE A 200 -11.60 -22.21 3.51
CA PHE A 200 -11.27 -22.11 2.08
C PHE A 200 -12.27 -22.79 1.13
N LEU A 201 -12.82 -23.95 1.50
CA LEU A 201 -13.84 -24.64 0.70
C LEU A 201 -15.14 -23.82 0.57
N MET A 202 -15.56 -23.14 1.64
CA MET A 202 -16.71 -22.22 1.60
C MET A 202 -16.39 -21.02 0.72
N PHE A 203 -15.18 -20.45 0.85
CA PHE A 203 -14.72 -19.33 0.04
C PHE A 203 -14.75 -19.65 -1.47
N ILE A 204 -14.15 -20.77 -1.88
CA ILE A 204 -14.20 -21.21 -3.30
C ILE A 204 -15.62 -21.51 -3.73
N GLY A 205 -16.42 -22.20 -2.90
CA GLY A 205 -17.80 -22.54 -3.25
C GLY A 205 -18.64 -21.30 -3.54
N ILE A 206 -18.56 -20.27 -2.69
CA ILE A 206 -19.30 -19.02 -2.87
C ILE A 206 -18.80 -18.25 -4.11
N ILE A 207 -17.49 -18.17 -4.33
CA ILE A 207 -16.92 -17.52 -5.52
C ILE A 207 -17.32 -18.28 -6.79
N GLY A 208 -17.28 -19.61 -6.79
CA GLY A 208 -17.69 -20.44 -7.92
C GLY A 208 -19.15 -20.21 -8.29
N ILE A 209 -20.05 -20.17 -7.30
CA ILE A 209 -21.47 -19.85 -7.52
C ILE A 209 -21.61 -18.45 -8.12
N TYR A 210 -20.89 -17.45 -7.59
CA TYR A 210 -20.93 -16.09 -8.11
C TYR A 210 -20.45 -16.00 -9.57
N LEU A 211 -19.35 -16.68 -9.92
CA LEU A 211 -18.85 -16.73 -11.30
C LEU A 211 -19.82 -17.44 -12.24
N VAL A 212 -20.48 -18.50 -11.79
CA VAL A 212 -21.53 -19.18 -12.57
C VAL A 212 -22.71 -18.24 -12.81
N ILE A 213 -23.15 -17.48 -11.82
CA ILE A 213 -24.23 -16.49 -11.97
C ILE A 213 -23.86 -15.40 -12.98
N LEU A 214 -22.61 -14.91 -12.93
CA LEU A 214 -22.10 -13.96 -13.93
C LEU A 214 -22.06 -14.57 -15.34
N LEU A 215 -21.74 -15.86 -15.47
CA LEU A 215 -21.73 -16.58 -16.73
C LEU A 215 -23.14 -16.75 -17.32
N PHE A 216 -24.18 -16.83 -16.47
CA PHE A 216 -25.58 -16.77 -16.87
C PHE A 216 -26.08 -15.36 -17.24
N GLY A 217 -25.20 -14.35 -17.29
CA GLY A 217 -25.53 -12.98 -17.70
C GLY A 217 -26.24 -12.15 -16.63
N ILE A 218 -26.30 -12.63 -15.38
CA ILE A 218 -26.86 -11.87 -14.25
C ILE A 218 -25.72 -11.05 -13.64
N HIS A 219 -25.68 -9.76 -13.95
CA HIS A 219 -24.71 -8.82 -13.38
C HIS A 219 -25.04 -8.47 -11.93
N LEU A 220 -24.64 -9.34 -10.99
CA LEU A 220 -24.71 -9.05 -9.57
C LEU A 220 -23.60 -8.09 -9.13
N ASN A 221 -23.95 -7.11 -8.29
CA ASN A 221 -22.97 -6.23 -7.69
C ASN A 221 -22.08 -7.00 -6.68
N PHE A 222 -20.78 -6.71 -6.65
CA PHE A 222 -19.79 -7.37 -5.77
C PHE A 222 -20.14 -7.30 -4.28
N VAL A 223 -20.95 -6.30 -3.90
CA VAL A 223 -21.47 -6.11 -2.54
C VAL A 223 -22.18 -7.38 -2.02
N TRP A 224 -22.93 -8.07 -2.88
CA TRP A 224 -23.62 -9.31 -2.50
C TRP A 224 -22.65 -10.44 -2.23
N LEU A 225 -21.61 -10.59 -3.05
CA LEU A 225 -20.54 -11.55 -2.83
C LEU A 225 -19.87 -11.31 -1.47
N LEU A 226 -19.51 -10.05 -1.19
CA LEU A 226 -18.86 -9.67 0.07
C LEU A 226 -19.77 -9.87 1.30
N ALA A 227 -21.07 -9.56 1.17
CA ALA A 227 -22.05 -9.75 2.23
C ALA A 227 -22.23 -11.23 2.55
N ILE A 228 -22.41 -12.07 1.52
CA ILE A 228 -22.58 -13.52 1.67
C ILE A 228 -21.32 -14.15 2.28
N LEU A 229 -20.13 -13.77 1.82
CA LEU A 229 -18.86 -14.26 2.39
C LEU A 229 -18.72 -13.90 3.88
N SER A 230 -18.98 -12.64 4.23
CA SER A 230 -18.88 -12.16 5.61
C SER A 230 -19.91 -12.82 6.53
N LEU A 231 -21.16 -12.94 6.07
CA LEU A 231 -22.25 -13.53 6.84
C LEU A 231 -22.08 -15.05 7.00
N ALA A 232 -21.71 -15.76 5.94
CA ALA A 232 -21.43 -17.20 6.00
C ALA A 232 -20.27 -17.50 6.95
N ALA A 233 -19.18 -16.73 6.91
CA ALA A 233 -18.06 -16.90 7.83
C ALA A 233 -18.45 -16.59 9.29
N TYR A 234 -19.27 -15.56 9.52
CA TYR A 234 -19.82 -15.26 10.85
C TYR A 234 -20.68 -16.42 11.38
N ILE A 235 -21.57 -16.98 10.56
CA ILE A 235 -22.39 -18.14 10.94
C ILE A 235 -21.52 -19.34 11.26
N LEU A 236 -20.51 -19.65 10.44
CA LEU A 236 -19.59 -20.77 10.69
C LEU A 236 -18.79 -20.58 11.99
N GLU A 237 -18.37 -19.35 12.29
CA GLU A 237 -17.73 -19.02 13.58
C GLU A 237 -18.70 -19.20 14.75
N LEU A 238 -19.95 -18.74 14.61
CA LEU A 238 -20.98 -18.83 15.64
C LEU A 238 -21.39 -20.27 15.97
N LEU A 239 -21.48 -21.10 14.93
CA LEU A 239 -21.74 -22.53 15.05
C LEU A 239 -20.49 -23.33 15.46
N SER A 240 -19.32 -22.67 15.54
CA SER A 240 -18.04 -23.32 15.86
C SER A 240 -17.77 -24.57 15.00
N ILE A 241 -18.23 -24.54 13.75
CA ILE A 241 -18.11 -25.66 12.81
C ILE A 241 -16.63 -25.80 12.46
N ASN A 242 -16.09 -26.98 12.73
CA ASN A 242 -14.69 -27.25 12.47
C ASN A 242 -14.53 -27.88 11.09
N ASN A 243 -13.76 -27.21 10.24
CA ASN A 243 -13.44 -27.76 8.94
C ASN A 243 -12.47 -28.95 9.08
N LYS A 244 -12.77 -30.05 8.39
CA LYS A 244 -11.94 -31.28 8.46
C LYS A 244 -10.63 -31.09 7.69
N VAL A 245 -10.66 -30.33 6.60
CA VAL A 245 -9.54 -30.19 5.65
C VAL A 245 -8.54 -29.11 6.09
N PHE A 246 -8.99 -27.87 6.27
CA PHE A 246 -8.13 -26.73 6.61
C PHE A 246 -8.33 -26.24 8.06
N PRO A 247 -7.29 -25.69 8.73
CA PRO A 247 -5.90 -25.58 8.28
C PRO A 247 -5.20 -26.95 8.22
N LEU A 248 -4.18 -27.11 7.37
CA LEU A 248 -3.46 -28.37 7.20
C LEU A 248 -2.69 -28.78 8.47
N LEU A 249 -2.06 -27.80 9.14
CA LEU A 249 -1.38 -28.01 10.40
C LEU A 249 -2.36 -27.80 11.57
N LYS A 250 -2.43 -28.76 12.48
CA LYS A 250 -3.27 -28.72 13.70
C LYS A 250 -2.45 -29.15 14.91
N ILE A 251 -2.72 -28.53 16.06
CA ILE A 251 -2.12 -29.02 17.31
C ILE A 251 -2.93 -30.22 17.80
N THR A 252 -2.23 -31.29 18.13
CA THR A 252 -2.82 -32.53 18.64
C THR A 252 -2.19 -32.90 19.97
N ARG A 253 -3.04 -33.33 20.90
CA ARG A 253 -2.67 -33.81 22.22
C ARG A 253 -2.71 -35.33 22.25
N ASN A 254 -1.63 -35.94 22.71
CA ASN A 254 -1.61 -37.35 23.08
C ASN A 254 -2.20 -37.49 24.49
N ILE A 255 -3.28 -38.26 24.62
CA ILE A 255 -3.98 -38.42 25.90
C ILE A 255 -3.16 -39.31 26.85
N ASN A 256 -2.42 -40.29 26.31
CA ASN A 256 -1.73 -41.30 27.09
C ASN A 256 -0.52 -40.73 27.85
N THR A 257 0.16 -39.74 27.28
CA THR A 257 1.33 -39.09 27.88
C THR A 257 0.96 -37.80 28.64
N CYS A 258 -0.31 -37.40 28.63
CA CYS A 258 -0.74 -36.13 29.21
C CYS A 258 -1.06 -36.28 30.71
N THR A 259 -0.32 -35.55 31.54
CA THR A 259 -0.55 -35.48 33.00
C THR A 259 -1.69 -34.55 33.42
N ASN A 260 -2.45 -33.99 32.47
CA ASN A 260 -3.54 -33.04 32.70
C ASN A 260 -3.18 -31.83 33.60
N CYS A 261 -1.91 -31.42 33.60
CA CYS A 261 -1.40 -30.30 34.41
C CYS A 261 -1.93 -28.90 34.03
N LYS A 262 -2.70 -28.78 32.94
CA LYS A 262 -3.32 -27.54 32.40
C LYS A 262 -2.37 -26.36 32.13
N PHE A 263 -1.04 -26.56 32.14
CA PHE A 263 -0.09 -25.49 31.79
C PHE A 263 -0.29 -24.94 30.38
N CYS A 264 -0.70 -25.79 29.43
CA CYS A 264 -1.03 -25.40 28.06
C CYS A 264 -2.24 -24.46 28.00
N THR A 265 -3.30 -24.74 28.76
CA THR A 265 -4.50 -23.87 28.88
C THR A 265 -4.13 -22.54 29.54
N LYS A 266 -3.38 -22.58 30.64
CA LYS A 266 -2.98 -21.36 31.38
C LYS A 266 -2.19 -20.38 30.51
N ASN A 267 -1.24 -20.90 29.72
CA ASN A 267 -0.36 -20.08 28.88
C ASN A 267 -0.92 -19.80 27.48
N CYS A 268 -2.14 -20.27 27.15
CA CYS A 268 -2.72 -19.96 25.86
C CYS A 268 -3.04 -18.44 25.79
N PRO A 269 -2.44 -17.69 24.84
CA PRO A 269 -2.69 -16.25 24.74
C PRO A 269 -4.17 -15.93 24.42
N GLN A 270 -4.92 -16.92 23.91
CA GLN A 270 -6.32 -16.80 23.53
C GLN A 270 -7.29 -17.38 24.58
N ALA A 271 -6.80 -17.78 25.76
CA ALA A 271 -7.59 -18.44 26.81
C ALA A 271 -8.35 -19.71 26.35
N ILE A 272 -7.80 -20.41 25.35
CA ILE A 272 -8.38 -21.67 24.88
C ILE A 272 -8.09 -22.78 25.89
N ASP A 273 -9.09 -23.58 26.22
CA ASP A 273 -8.88 -24.79 27.02
C ASP A 273 -8.23 -25.91 26.18
N VAL A 274 -6.91 -25.83 26.05
CA VAL A 274 -6.08 -26.78 25.29
C VAL A 274 -6.09 -28.16 25.95
N ALA A 275 -6.16 -28.23 27.28
CA ALA A 275 -6.08 -29.49 28.02
C ALA A 275 -7.29 -30.42 27.79
N SER A 276 -8.50 -29.88 27.61
CA SER A 276 -9.69 -30.68 27.37
C SER A 276 -9.82 -31.21 25.93
N GLN A 277 -9.09 -30.63 24.97
CA GLN A 277 -9.21 -30.97 23.56
C GLN A 277 -8.14 -31.98 23.11
N LYS A 278 -8.55 -33.04 22.39
CA LYS A 278 -7.60 -33.96 21.71
C LYS A 278 -6.94 -33.31 20.49
N THR A 279 -7.70 -32.54 19.74
CA THR A 279 -7.21 -31.73 18.61
C THR A 279 -7.71 -30.32 18.83
N ILE A 280 -6.80 -29.35 18.83
CA ILE A 280 -7.13 -27.95 19.07
C ILE A 280 -7.74 -27.43 17.77
N LYS A 281 -9.06 -27.31 17.76
CA LYS A 281 -9.81 -26.85 16.57
C LYS A 281 -10.44 -25.47 16.77
N HIS A 282 -10.26 -24.86 17.93
CA HIS A 282 -10.84 -23.56 18.26
C HIS A 282 -10.56 -22.48 17.18
N ILE A 283 -11.57 -21.67 16.85
CA ILE A 283 -11.48 -20.67 15.76
C ILE A 283 -10.43 -19.58 16.04
N ASP A 284 -10.22 -19.28 17.32
CA ASP A 284 -9.26 -18.27 17.80
C ASP A 284 -7.83 -18.81 17.96
N CYS A 285 -7.56 -20.08 17.61
CA CYS A 285 -6.21 -20.61 17.69
C CYS A 285 -5.30 -19.95 16.63
N ASN A 286 -4.32 -19.17 17.11
CA ASN A 286 -3.34 -18.49 16.26
C ASN A 286 -2.15 -19.36 15.83
N MET A 287 -2.12 -20.65 16.17
CA MET A 287 -0.98 -21.53 15.91
C MET A 287 0.37 -20.96 16.42
N CYS A 288 0.35 -20.23 17.54
CA CYS A 288 1.53 -19.65 18.18
C CYS A 288 2.49 -20.68 18.79
N CYS A 289 2.06 -21.94 18.92
CA CYS A 289 2.79 -23.06 19.50
C CYS A 289 3.25 -22.90 20.97
N ASP A 290 2.85 -21.85 21.69
CA ASP A 290 3.19 -21.66 23.11
C ASP A 290 2.79 -22.85 23.99
N CYS A 291 1.60 -23.42 23.74
CA CYS A 291 1.12 -24.60 24.47
C CYS A 291 2.05 -25.83 24.31
N ILE A 292 2.72 -25.95 23.17
CA ILE A 292 3.68 -27.02 22.89
C ILE A 292 5.04 -26.74 23.58
N HIS A 293 5.46 -25.47 23.66
CA HIS A 293 6.73 -25.08 24.29
C HIS A 293 6.69 -25.15 25.83
N VAL A 294 5.56 -24.83 26.42
CA VAL A 294 5.36 -24.84 27.88
C VAL A 294 5.10 -26.25 28.43
N CYS A 295 4.64 -27.19 27.59
CA CYS A 295 4.32 -28.55 28.03
C CYS A 295 5.53 -29.22 28.72
N PRO A 296 5.40 -29.68 29.99
CA PRO A 296 6.50 -30.28 30.72
C PRO A 296 6.84 -31.69 30.20
N GLU A 297 5.82 -32.39 29.68
CA GLU A 297 5.95 -33.73 29.13
C GLU A 297 6.39 -33.67 27.66
N LYS A 298 7.38 -34.50 27.31
CA LYS A 298 7.85 -34.62 25.93
C LYS A 298 6.78 -35.30 25.08
N ASP A 299 6.67 -34.87 23.83
CA ASP A 299 5.81 -35.46 22.79
C ASP A 299 4.30 -35.58 23.13
N THR A 300 3.85 -34.88 24.18
CA THR A 300 2.44 -34.83 24.58
C THR A 300 1.61 -33.88 23.71
N LEU A 301 2.18 -32.75 23.31
CA LEU A 301 1.57 -31.80 22.39
C LEU A 301 2.50 -31.64 21.18
N ALA A 302 1.96 -31.87 19.99
CA ALA A 302 2.70 -31.81 18.73
C ALA A 302 1.82 -31.28 17.60
N ILE A 303 2.43 -30.90 16.48
CA ILE A 303 1.71 -30.50 15.27
C ILE A 303 1.41 -31.76 14.47
N ASN A 304 0.15 -32.08 14.15
CA ASN A 304 -0.22 -33.31 13.43
C ASN A 304 0.46 -34.58 14.00
N GLN A 305 0.45 -34.72 15.33
CA GLN A 305 1.02 -35.81 16.13
C GLN A 305 2.55 -35.94 16.15
N LYS A 306 3.25 -35.65 15.04
CA LYS A 306 4.72 -35.84 14.91
C LYS A 306 5.48 -34.60 14.43
N GLY A 307 4.76 -33.56 14.05
CA GLY A 307 5.32 -32.32 13.53
C GLY A 307 6.10 -31.55 14.58
N LYS A 308 7.27 -31.05 14.16
CA LYS A 308 8.21 -30.36 15.03
C LYS A 308 7.77 -28.92 15.32
N LYS A 309 8.15 -28.42 16.50
CA LYS A 309 7.74 -27.09 17.03
C LYS A 309 8.22 -25.88 16.19
N TRP A 310 9.30 -26.05 15.42
CA TRP A 310 9.93 -25.02 14.58
C TRP A 310 9.36 -24.97 13.16
N LEU A 311 8.51 -25.94 12.78
CA LEU A 311 7.91 -26.03 11.45
C LEU A 311 7.11 -24.77 11.05
N PRO A 312 6.23 -24.20 11.91
CA PRO A 312 5.45 -23.01 11.54
C PRO A 312 6.34 -21.80 11.27
N THR A 313 7.45 -21.67 12.01
CA THR A 313 8.42 -20.59 11.84
C THR A 313 9.15 -20.69 10.50
N ILE A 314 9.56 -21.90 10.08
CA ILE A 314 10.21 -22.09 8.78
C ILE A 314 9.26 -21.75 7.64
N ILE A 315 8.01 -22.22 7.71
CA ILE A 315 6.99 -21.94 6.69
C ILE A 315 6.78 -20.43 6.56
N LEU A 316 6.74 -19.72 7.69
CA LEU A 316 6.63 -18.26 7.71
C LEU A 316 7.79 -17.59 6.96
N ILE A 317 9.04 -17.97 7.27
CA ILE A 317 10.25 -17.41 6.64
C ILE A 317 10.23 -17.67 5.13
N ILE A 318 9.96 -18.91 4.73
CA ILE A 318 9.94 -19.31 3.32
C ILE A 318 8.91 -18.49 2.54
N LEU A 319 7.68 -18.34 3.08
CA LEU A 319 6.63 -17.58 2.40
C LEU A 319 6.96 -16.08 2.29
N ILE A 320 7.58 -15.48 3.31
CA ILE A 320 8.01 -14.08 3.26
C ILE A 320 9.12 -13.91 2.21
N VAL A 321 10.14 -14.78 2.20
CA VAL A 321 11.26 -14.69 1.27
C VAL A 321 10.79 -14.87 -0.17
N ILE A 322 9.97 -15.90 -0.43
CA ILE A 322 9.37 -16.12 -1.75
C ILE A 322 8.51 -14.93 -2.15
N GLY A 323 7.68 -14.42 -1.23
CA GLY A 323 6.83 -13.26 -1.50
C GLY A 323 7.62 -12.01 -1.85
N PHE A 324 8.77 -11.80 -1.21
CA PHE A 324 9.66 -10.68 -1.50
C PHE A 324 10.33 -10.81 -2.88
N ILE A 325 10.89 -11.99 -3.19
CA ILE A 325 11.54 -12.27 -4.49
C ILE A 325 10.54 -12.06 -5.63
N ILE A 326 9.35 -12.65 -5.49
CA ILE A 326 8.29 -12.59 -6.49
C ILE A 326 7.77 -11.14 -6.61
N GLY A 327 7.53 -10.45 -5.49
CA GLY A 327 7.03 -9.08 -5.47
C GLY A 327 7.98 -8.05 -6.11
N GLN A 328 9.29 -8.26 -6.05
CA GLN A 328 10.28 -7.41 -6.72
C GLN A 328 10.45 -7.72 -8.22
N SER A 329 10.00 -8.89 -8.68
CA SER A 329 10.23 -9.34 -10.05
C SER A 329 9.23 -8.77 -11.06
N PHE A 330 8.09 -8.26 -10.62
CA PHE A 330 7.06 -7.70 -11.51
C PHE A 330 6.39 -6.47 -10.93
N GLU A 331 5.92 -5.60 -11.82
CA GLU A 331 5.09 -4.44 -11.49
C GLU A 331 3.69 -4.65 -12.06
N VAL A 332 2.66 -4.53 -11.21
CA VAL A 332 1.26 -4.63 -11.64
C VAL A 332 0.83 -3.25 -12.15
N PRO A 333 0.16 -3.16 -13.32
CA PRO A 333 -0.33 -1.89 -13.82
C PRO A 333 -1.34 -1.27 -12.84
N THR A 334 -1.21 0.04 -12.61
CA THR A 334 -2.15 0.79 -11.74
C THR A 334 -3.52 0.89 -12.37
N ILE A 335 -3.55 1.11 -13.69
CA ILE A 335 -4.75 1.13 -14.51
C ILE A 335 -4.42 0.43 -15.81
N ALA A 336 -5.33 -0.40 -16.30
CA ALA A 336 -5.26 -0.99 -17.62
C ALA A 336 -6.62 -0.83 -18.30
N GLU A 337 -6.75 0.21 -19.13
CA GLU A 337 -7.95 0.49 -19.89
C GLU A 337 -7.72 0.24 -21.38
N TYR A 338 -8.63 -0.50 -21.99
CA TYR A 338 -8.72 -0.69 -23.42
C TYR A 338 -10.13 -0.31 -23.87
N TRP A 339 -10.22 0.56 -24.87
CA TRP A 339 -11.44 1.14 -25.42
C TRP A 339 -11.70 0.71 -26.88
N GLY A 340 -10.76 0.00 -27.52
CA GLY A 340 -10.92 -0.56 -28.86
C GLY A 340 -11.67 -1.89 -28.88
N ASP A 341 -11.95 -2.40 -30.08
CA ASP A 341 -12.53 -3.73 -30.27
C ASP A 341 -11.48 -4.83 -30.04
N ASN A 342 -11.85 -5.90 -29.32
CA ASN A 342 -10.91 -6.99 -28.99
C ASN A 342 -10.29 -7.68 -30.22
N ALA A 343 -10.93 -7.60 -31.39
CA ALA A 343 -10.45 -8.19 -32.65
C ALA A 343 -9.25 -7.45 -33.26
N THR A 344 -9.07 -6.17 -32.95
CA THR A 344 -8.00 -5.31 -33.49
C THR A 344 -6.72 -5.32 -32.66
N LYS A 345 -6.72 -5.98 -31.49
CA LYS A 345 -5.63 -5.93 -30.51
C LYS A 345 -4.25 -6.39 -31.04
N GLU A 346 -4.23 -7.28 -32.03
CA GLU A 346 -2.98 -7.82 -32.60
C GLU A 346 -2.32 -6.91 -33.65
N GLN A 347 -3.05 -5.96 -34.22
CA GLN A 347 -2.53 -5.03 -35.25
C GLN A 347 -2.02 -3.71 -34.66
N MET A 348 -2.01 -3.59 -33.33
CA MET A 348 -1.79 -2.34 -32.62
C MET A 348 -0.33 -2.18 -32.19
N SER A 349 0.23 -0.98 -32.41
CA SER A 349 1.55 -0.62 -31.90
C SER A 349 1.45 -0.08 -30.47
N ILE A 350 2.48 -0.38 -29.68
CA ILE A 350 2.61 0.07 -28.30
C ILE A 350 3.67 1.16 -28.25
N TYR A 351 3.29 2.32 -27.72
CA TYR A 351 4.23 3.38 -27.37
C TYR A 351 4.47 3.38 -25.86
N GLU A 352 5.73 3.30 -25.45
CA GLU A 352 6.14 3.31 -24.05
C GLU A 352 6.92 4.57 -23.72
N LYS A 353 6.58 5.21 -22.60
CA LYS A 353 7.28 6.39 -22.08
C LYS A 353 7.45 6.29 -20.58
N SER A 354 8.71 6.35 -20.13
CA SER A 354 9.10 6.44 -18.73
C SER A 354 9.41 7.89 -18.32
N GLY A 355 9.50 8.12 -17.01
CA GLY A 355 9.89 9.41 -16.43
C GLY A 355 8.75 10.42 -16.28
N LEU A 356 7.49 9.97 -16.26
CA LEU A 356 6.32 10.81 -16.04
C LEU A 356 6.03 10.93 -14.54
N LYS A 357 6.73 11.84 -13.84
CA LYS A 357 6.62 12.02 -12.37
C LYS A 357 5.24 12.52 -11.94
N ASN A 358 4.43 13.02 -12.87
CA ASN A 358 3.04 13.37 -12.61
C ASN A 358 2.12 12.15 -12.40
N ILE A 359 2.54 10.94 -12.78
CA ILE A 359 1.83 9.68 -12.53
C ILE A 359 2.26 9.16 -11.17
N LYS A 360 1.50 9.53 -10.13
CA LYS A 360 1.82 9.24 -8.72
C LYS A 360 0.86 8.26 -8.06
N CYS A 361 -0.38 8.20 -8.54
CA CYS A 361 -1.43 7.42 -7.93
C CYS A 361 -2.54 7.08 -8.93
N TYR A 362 -3.60 6.44 -8.43
CA TYR A 362 -4.79 6.13 -9.20
C TYR A 362 -5.43 7.39 -9.81
N GLY A 363 -5.61 8.46 -9.03
CA GLY A 363 -6.23 9.70 -9.51
C GLY A 363 -5.48 10.36 -10.66
N SER A 364 -4.14 10.48 -10.56
CA SER A 364 -3.31 10.99 -11.67
C SER A 364 -3.34 10.08 -12.89
N SER A 365 -3.42 8.75 -12.67
CA SER A 365 -3.49 7.77 -13.75
C SER A 365 -4.83 7.85 -14.50
N ILE A 366 -5.95 8.01 -13.80
CA ILE A 366 -7.28 8.23 -14.41
C ILE A 366 -7.32 9.55 -15.17
N SER A 367 -6.78 10.62 -14.60
CA SER A 367 -6.70 11.91 -15.29
C SER A 367 -5.92 11.79 -16.61
N PHE A 368 -4.80 11.06 -16.57
CA PHE A 368 -4.00 10.75 -17.75
C PHE A 368 -4.77 9.90 -18.78
N ALA A 369 -5.40 8.81 -18.34
CA ALA A 369 -6.20 7.94 -19.20
C ALA A 369 -7.35 8.71 -19.88
N ASN A 370 -8.08 9.55 -19.13
CA ASN A 370 -9.14 10.40 -19.66
C ASN A 370 -8.63 11.44 -20.67
N LYS A 371 -7.42 11.99 -20.46
CA LYS A 371 -6.78 12.88 -21.44
C LYS A 371 -6.50 12.12 -22.75
N MET A 372 -5.93 10.91 -22.64
CA MET A 372 -5.58 10.09 -23.80
C MET A 372 -6.78 9.53 -24.54
N ARG A 373 -7.87 9.21 -23.84
CA ARG A 373 -9.14 8.76 -24.43
C ARG A 373 -9.75 9.77 -25.42
N ARG A 374 -9.43 11.06 -25.27
CA ARG A 374 -9.91 12.13 -26.17
C ARG A 374 -9.08 12.25 -27.45
N VAL A 375 -7.91 11.61 -27.50
CA VAL A 375 -7.01 11.67 -28.66
C VAL A 375 -7.42 10.59 -29.66
N LYS A 376 -7.79 11.01 -30.88
CA LYS A 376 -8.18 10.08 -31.95
C LYS A 376 -7.01 9.15 -32.30
N GLY A 377 -7.29 7.85 -32.43
CA GLY A 377 -6.30 6.82 -32.75
C GLY A 377 -5.65 6.16 -31.53
N ILE A 378 -5.92 6.63 -30.31
CA ILE A 378 -5.55 5.92 -29.07
C ILE A 378 -6.70 5.01 -28.65
N GLU A 379 -6.40 3.73 -28.47
CA GLU A 379 -7.40 2.71 -28.11
C GLU A 379 -7.18 2.12 -26.73
N GLY A 380 -6.09 2.44 -26.04
CA GLY A 380 -5.91 2.02 -24.67
C GLY A 380 -4.70 2.66 -24.01
N VAL A 381 -4.72 2.64 -22.68
CA VAL A 381 -3.63 3.14 -21.84
C VAL A 381 -3.45 2.23 -20.64
N THR A 382 -2.19 1.96 -20.34
CA THR A 382 -1.75 1.38 -19.08
C THR A 382 -0.74 2.27 -18.41
N THR A 383 -0.92 2.49 -17.12
CA THR A 383 -0.02 3.31 -16.30
C THR A 383 0.63 2.45 -15.22
N PHE A 384 1.88 2.79 -14.91
CA PHE A 384 2.69 2.16 -13.86
C PHE A 384 3.23 3.25 -12.94
N VAL A 385 2.70 3.30 -11.71
CA VAL A 385 3.08 4.31 -10.72
C VAL A 385 4.50 4.09 -10.18
N GLY A 386 4.91 2.83 -9.94
CA GLY A 386 6.21 2.52 -9.35
C GLY A 386 7.38 2.89 -10.26
N SER A 387 7.24 2.65 -11.57
CA SER A 387 8.23 3.05 -12.59
C SER A 387 7.98 4.42 -13.23
N HIS A 388 6.93 5.15 -12.84
CA HIS A 388 6.49 6.40 -13.49
C HIS A 388 6.42 6.28 -15.02
N SER A 389 5.84 5.19 -15.50
CA SER A 389 5.80 4.85 -16.93
C SER A 389 4.39 4.61 -17.45
N VAL A 390 4.22 4.77 -18.75
CA VAL A 390 2.96 4.50 -19.46
C VAL A 390 3.19 3.69 -20.71
N LYS A 391 2.23 2.82 -21.01
CA LYS A 391 2.09 2.10 -22.26
C LYS A 391 0.79 2.55 -22.92
N ILE A 392 0.88 2.99 -24.16
CA ILE A 392 -0.25 3.51 -24.93
C ILE A 392 -0.42 2.62 -26.15
N TRP A 393 -1.62 2.05 -26.31
CA TRP A 393 -2.00 1.31 -27.50
C TRP A 393 -2.63 2.28 -28.49
N PHE A 394 -2.07 2.33 -29.70
CA PHE A 394 -2.53 3.23 -30.74
C PHE A 394 -2.49 2.58 -32.12
N ASN A 395 -3.34 3.07 -33.01
CA ASN A 395 -3.40 2.63 -34.39
C ASN A 395 -2.43 3.48 -35.23
N PRO A 396 -1.35 2.89 -35.79
CA PRO A 396 -0.32 3.64 -36.52
C PRO A 396 -0.86 4.25 -37.83
N SER A 397 -2.01 3.79 -38.34
CA SER A 397 -2.65 4.35 -39.52
C SER A 397 -3.31 5.70 -39.25
N ILE A 398 -3.64 6.00 -37.99
CA ILE A 398 -4.40 7.19 -37.58
C ILE A 398 -3.49 8.22 -36.90
N ILE A 399 -2.57 7.75 -36.04
CA ILE A 399 -1.72 8.63 -35.23
C ILE A 399 -0.28 8.13 -35.20
N ASP A 400 0.65 9.08 -35.31
CA ASP A 400 2.08 8.84 -35.15
C ASP A 400 2.56 9.13 -33.72
N THR A 401 3.66 8.49 -33.35
CA THR A 401 4.38 8.62 -32.08
C THR A 401 4.67 10.07 -31.68
N LEU A 402 4.98 10.97 -32.63
CA LEU A 402 5.21 12.39 -32.36
C LEU A 402 3.94 13.11 -31.86
N ASN A 403 2.79 12.80 -32.45
CA ASN A 403 1.52 13.37 -32.03
C ASN A 403 1.07 12.81 -30.67
N ILE A 404 1.43 11.56 -30.35
CA ILE A 404 1.24 10.98 -29.01
C ILE A 404 2.07 11.74 -27.99
N GLN A 405 3.37 11.94 -28.26
CA GLN A 405 4.25 12.72 -27.38
C GLN A 405 3.71 14.14 -27.16
N LYS A 406 3.27 14.81 -28.23
CA LYS A 406 2.63 16.13 -28.14
C LYS A 406 1.38 16.13 -27.25
N SER A 407 0.59 15.06 -27.30
CA SER A 407 -0.62 14.90 -26.50
C SER A 407 -0.31 14.60 -25.03
N ILE A 408 0.82 13.95 -24.73
CA ILE A 408 1.28 13.72 -23.35
C ILE A 408 1.77 15.04 -22.75
N PHE A 409 2.57 15.80 -23.50
CA PHE A 409 3.13 17.08 -23.07
C PHE A 409 2.05 18.08 -22.64
N VAL A 410 2.37 18.91 -21.65
CA VAL A 410 1.52 20.01 -21.17
C VAL A 410 2.33 21.30 -21.30
N PRO A 411 2.03 22.16 -22.27
CA PRO A 411 2.65 23.47 -22.38
C PRO A 411 2.39 24.30 -21.13
N ALA A 412 3.39 25.06 -20.70
CA ALA A 412 3.31 25.90 -19.53
C ALA A 412 3.78 27.32 -19.84
N LYS A 413 3.11 28.29 -19.23
CA LYS A 413 3.49 29.70 -19.22
C LYS A 413 3.65 30.09 -17.75
N VAL A 414 4.86 30.40 -17.33
CA VAL A 414 5.16 30.64 -15.92
C VAL A 414 5.79 32.02 -15.75
N PRO A 415 5.03 32.99 -15.19
CA PRO A 415 5.61 34.24 -14.71
C PRO A 415 6.32 33.99 -13.37
N ILE A 416 7.55 34.49 -13.22
CA ILE A 416 8.34 34.41 -11.99
C ILE A 416 8.37 35.78 -11.30
N ASP A 417 8.70 36.83 -12.08
CA ASP A 417 8.66 38.22 -11.64
C ASP A 417 7.71 39.01 -12.56
N THR A 418 6.79 39.75 -11.94
CA THR A 418 5.71 40.49 -12.61
C THR A 418 5.89 42.00 -12.53
N THR A 419 7.04 42.48 -12.05
CA THR A 419 7.34 43.92 -11.89
C THR A 419 7.63 44.68 -13.19
N ILE A 420 7.59 44.01 -14.34
CA ILE A 420 7.93 44.57 -15.65
C ILE A 420 6.91 45.59 -16.14
N SER A 421 7.41 46.74 -16.61
CA SER A 421 6.60 47.74 -17.32
C SER A 421 6.57 47.46 -18.82
N ALA A 422 5.48 47.84 -19.50
CA ALA A 422 5.29 47.58 -20.94
C ALA A 422 6.37 48.23 -21.84
N SER A 423 7.09 49.24 -21.34
CA SER A 423 8.18 49.95 -22.00
C SER A 423 9.55 49.31 -21.84
N ASP A 424 9.70 48.33 -20.93
CA ASP A 424 11.00 47.75 -20.63
C ASP A 424 11.47 46.85 -21.76
N SER A 425 12.77 46.81 -22.00
CA SER A 425 13.39 46.00 -23.04
C SER A 425 13.94 44.71 -22.43
N ILE A 426 13.57 43.57 -22.99
CA ILE A 426 13.88 42.22 -22.47
C ILE A 426 14.71 41.41 -23.47
N SER A 427 15.56 40.54 -22.95
CA SER A 427 16.29 39.52 -23.73
C SER A 427 15.53 38.19 -23.70
N VAL A 428 15.56 37.47 -24.83
CA VAL A 428 14.89 36.18 -24.96
C VAL A 428 15.89 35.10 -25.35
N TYR A 429 15.90 34.01 -24.58
CA TYR A 429 16.73 32.84 -24.83
C TYR A 429 15.85 31.64 -25.16
N ASN A 430 16.11 30.96 -26.28
CA ASN A 430 15.44 29.73 -26.67
C ASN A 430 16.36 28.54 -26.40
N LEU A 431 15.91 27.61 -25.57
CA LEU A 431 16.64 26.43 -25.15
C LEU A 431 15.94 25.17 -25.68
N LYS A 432 16.74 24.18 -26.07
CA LYS A 432 16.28 22.81 -26.33
C LYS A 432 16.69 21.92 -25.17
N VAL A 433 15.74 21.58 -24.31
CA VAL A 433 15.97 20.85 -23.06
C VAL A 433 15.50 19.41 -23.19
N ASP A 434 16.40 18.47 -22.92
CA ASP A 434 16.14 17.04 -22.85
C ASP A 434 15.78 16.60 -21.42
N ASN A 435 15.09 15.48 -21.27
CA ASN A 435 14.51 14.99 -20.00
C ASN A 435 13.57 15.99 -19.30
N PHE A 436 12.95 16.88 -20.06
CA PHE A 436 11.97 17.86 -19.60
C PHE A 436 10.65 17.58 -20.32
N PHE A 437 9.67 16.98 -19.65
CA PHE A 437 8.47 16.51 -20.33
C PHE A 437 7.18 16.62 -19.52
N ASP A 438 7.27 16.59 -18.18
CA ASP A 438 6.10 16.58 -17.33
C ASP A 438 5.84 17.96 -16.65
N PRO A 439 4.64 18.16 -16.06
CA PRO A 439 4.34 19.38 -15.32
C PRO A 439 5.22 19.62 -14.08
N TYR A 440 5.79 18.57 -13.49
CA TYR A 440 6.71 18.71 -12.35
C TYR A 440 8.05 19.27 -12.80
N ASP A 441 8.52 18.95 -14.00
CA ASP A 441 9.73 19.50 -14.57
C ASP A 441 9.62 21.03 -14.73
N THR A 442 8.42 21.49 -15.15
CA THR A 442 8.08 22.92 -15.17
C THR A 442 8.15 23.55 -13.77
N PHE A 443 7.59 22.88 -12.76
CA PHE A 443 7.69 23.35 -11.37
C PHE A 443 9.14 23.42 -10.88
N TYR A 444 9.94 22.38 -11.11
CA TYR A 444 11.35 22.34 -10.70
C TYR A 444 12.18 23.41 -11.41
N LEU A 445 11.97 23.61 -12.70
CA LEU A 445 12.61 24.70 -13.44
C LEU A 445 12.21 26.08 -12.89
N THR A 446 10.95 26.25 -12.49
CA THR A 446 10.50 27.48 -11.83
C THR A 446 11.30 27.75 -10.56
N GLN A 447 11.51 26.72 -9.72
CA GLN A 447 12.29 26.88 -8.49
C GLN A 447 13.77 27.20 -8.76
N LEU A 448 14.38 26.56 -9.77
CA LEU A 448 15.76 26.86 -10.19
C LEU A 448 15.92 28.32 -10.65
N LEU A 449 14.96 28.82 -11.42
CA LEU A 449 15.02 30.16 -12.00
C LEU A 449 14.63 31.26 -10.99
N LYS A 450 13.78 30.96 -10.00
CA LYS A 450 13.29 31.93 -9.00
C LYS A 450 14.40 32.53 -8.13
N HIS A 451 15.53 31.85 -8.00
CA HIS A 451 16.68 32.35 -7.25
C HIS A 451 17.41 33.51 -7.94
N ASN A 452 17.12 33.77 -9.22
CA ASN A 452 17.77 34.81 -10.00
C ASN A 452 16.80 35.97 -10.26
N GLN A 453 17.11 37.16 -9.70
CA GLN A 453 16.26 38.36 -9.78
C GLN A 453 16.13 38.94 -11.18
N PHE A 454 16.95 38.48 -12.13
CA PHE A 454 16.95 39.00 -13.49
C PHE A 454 16.13 38.15 -14.49
N ILE A 455 15.45 37.12 -14.00
CA ILE A 455 14.62 36.21 -14.81
C ILE A 455 13.15 36.51 -14.56
N TYR A 456 12.44 36.90 -15.61
CA TYR A 456 11.05 37.31 -15.54
C TYR A 456 10.07 36.16 -15.64
N GLY A 457 10.41 35.14 -16.41
CA GLY A 457 9.58 33.94 -16.56
C GLY A 457 10.01 33.11 -17.75
N PHE A 458 9.26 32.05 -18.03
CA PHE A 458 9.52 31.19 -19.17
C PHE A 458 8.24 30.57 -19.74
N THR A 459 8.31 30.18 -21.01
CA THR A 459 7.26 29.43 -21.71
C THR A 459 7.82 28.13 -22.26
N THR A 460 7.03 27.07 -22.21
CA THR A 460 7.40 25.74 -22.71
C THR A 460 6.50 25.34 -23.87
N GLU A 461 7.13 24.89 -24.96
CA GLU A 461 6.45 24.44 -26.16
C GLU A 461 6.93 23.04 -26.54
N PHE A 462 6.03 22.24 -27.10
CA PHE A 462 6.36 20.90 -27.52
C PHE A 462 7.47 20.91 -28.58
N GLY A 463 8.48 20.08 -28.36
CA GLY A 463 9.56 19.80 -29.30
C GLY A 463 10.30 18.55 -28.86
N CYS A 464 11.09 17.97 -29.77
CA CYS A 464 11.97 16.83 -29.47
C CYS A 464 13.42 17.24 -29.77
N PRO A 465 14.19 17.81 -28.81
CA PRO A 465 13.86 18.08 -27.40
C PRO A 465 12.94 19.29 -27.16
N VAL A 466 12.39 19.42 -25.93
CA VAL A 466 11.38 20.44 -25.59
C VAL A 466 11.95 21.85 -25.74
N SER A 467 11.15 22.76 -26.30
CA SER A 467 11.54 24.16 -26.43
C SER A 467 11.17 24.92 -25.17
N VAL A 468 12.16 25.51 -24.51
CA VAL A 468 11.98 26.36 -23.34
C VAL A 468 12.45 27.77 -23.71
N THR A 469 11.54 28.73 -23.70
CA THR A 469 11.86 30.14 -23.96
C THR A 469 11.90 30.89 -22.65
N ILE A 470 13.07 31.40 -22.27
CA ILE A 470 13.30 32.14 -21.02
C ILE A 470 13.39 33.64 -21.34
N TYR A 471 12.71 34.45 -20.53
CA TYR A 471 12.67 35.90 -20.64
C TYR A 471 13.49 36.52 -19.51
N THR A 472 14.45 37.37 -19.84
CA THR A 472 15.39 37.97 -18.88
C THR A 472 15.56 39.48 -19.09
N SER A 473 16.16 40.17 -18.11
CA SER A 473 16.61 41.55 -18.30
C SER A 473 17.73 41.63 -19.37
N ILE A 474 17.94 42.82 -19.92
CA ILE A 474 19.03 43.11 -20.90
C ILE A 474 20.40 43.25 -20.24
N ASP A 475 20.47 43.12 -18.92
CA ASP A 475 21.71 43.33 -18.18
C ASP A 475 22.82 42.37 -18.67
N LYS A 476 24.05 42.89 -18.82
CA LYS A 476 25.20 42.14 -19.37
C LYS A 476 25.68 41.00 -18.46
N SER A 477 25.05 40.84 -17.30
CA SER A 477 25.36 39.85 -16.28
C SER A 477 24.78 38.45 -16.57
N ILE A 478 23.89 38.30 -17.56
CA ILE A 478 23.26 37.02 -17.92
C ILE A 478 23.74 36.54 -19.28
N ASP A 479 24.73 35.65 -19.26
CA ASP A 479 25.20 34.92 -20.44
C ASP A 479 24.44 33.60 -20.64
N ALA A 480 24.42 33.12 -21.89
CA ALA A 480 23.82 31.85 -22.26
C ALA A 480 24.40 30.67 -21.45
N GLU A 481 25.68 30.74 -21.09
CA GLU A 481 26.36 29.73 -20.28
C GLU A 481 25.88 29.72 -18.83
N LEU A 482 25.57 30.88 -18.25
CA LEU A 482 24.99 30.99 -16.91
C LEU A 482 23.59 30.37 -16.87
N ILE A 483 22.75 30.63 -17.86
CA ILE A 483 21.42 30.02 -17.98
C ILE A 483 21.54 28.49 -18.12
N LYS A 484 22.46 28.02 -18.97
CA LYS A 484 22.72 26.59 -19.15
C LYS A 484 23.12 25.94 -17.82
N ASN A 485 24.04 26.54 -17.08
CA ASN A 485 24.49 26.03 -15.78
C ASN A 485 23.38 25.99 -14.73
N ILE A 486 22.43 26.94 -14.76
CA ILE A 486 21.26 26.93 -13.87
C ILE A 486 20.33 25.76 -14.24
N VAL A 487 20.04 25.57 -15.53
CA VAL A 487 19.12 24.51 -15.99
C VAL A 487 19.71 23.11 -15.79
N GLU A 488 21.02 22.93 -16.02
CA GLU A 488 21.72 21.65 -15.84
C GLU A 488 22.14 21.37 -14.38
N GLN A 489 21.62 22.13 -13.41
CA GLN A 489 21.84 21.82 -11.99
C GLN A 489 21.31 20.43 -11.67
N LYS A 490 22.18 19.60 -11.09
CA LYS A 490 21.86 18.20 -10.78
C LYS A 490 20.92 18.04 -9.59
N GLN A 491 20.83 19.04 -8.72
CA GLN A 491 20.07 18.94 -7.48
C GLN A 491 19.35 20.24 -7.16
N LEU A 492 18.05 20.14 -6.90
CA LEU A 492 17.26 21.21 -6.33
C LEU A 492 17.07 20.96 -4.83
N LYS A 493 17.34 21.97 -4.00
CA LYS A 493 17.10 21.93 -2.55
C LYS A 493 15.83 22.72 -2.24
N GLU A 494 14.78 22.02 -1.83
CA GLU A 494 13.51 22.64 -1.46
C GLU A 494 13.35 22.66 0.06
N THR A 495 13.20 23.85 0.63
CA THR A 495 12.88 23.99 2.06
C THR A 495 11.37 23.88 2.23
N THR A 496 10.92 22.75 2.78
CA THR A 496 9.50 22.54 3.13
C THR A 496 9.08 23.44 4.29
N SER A 497 7.77 23.66 4.46
CA SER A 497 7.15 24.47 5.51
C SER A 497 7.54 24.05 6.95
N ASN A 498 8.09 22.85 7.13
CA ASN A 498 8.60 22.32 8.40
C ASN A 498 10.13 22.46 8.57
N ASN A 499 10.79 23.35 7.81
CA ASN A 499 12.26 23.56 7.81
C ASN A 499 13.09 22.30 7.45
N SER A 500 12.50 21.33 6.73
CA SER A 500 13.23 20.19 6.14
C SER A 500 13.67 20.50 4.71
N THR A 501 14.91 20.16 4.36
CA THR A 501 15.49 20.39 3.04
C THR A 501 15.38 19.13 2.17
N ASN A 502 14.36 19.04 1.34
CA ASN A 502 14.22 17.97 0.36
C ASN A 502 15.23 18.18 -0.78
N ILE A 503 15.98 17.14 -1.13
CA ILE A 503 16.91 17.14 -2.27
C ILE A 503 16.25 16.38 -3.42
N ILE A 504 16.08 17.04 -4.55
CA ILE A 504 15.48 16.46 -5.76
C ILE A 504 16.57 16.37 -6.82
N ASP A 505 16.88 15.16 -7.27
CA ASP A 505 17.83 14.94 -8.36
C ASP A 505 17.19 15.29 -9.71
N LEU A 506 17.91 16.07 -10.51
CA LEU A 506 17.50 16.58 -11.82
C LEU A 506 18.50 16.12 -12.88
N TYR A 507 17.98 15.73 -14.05
CA TYR A 507 18.76 15.17 -15.15
C TYR A 507 18.56 15.95 -16.47
N TYR A 508 18.27 17.24 -16.36
CA TYR A 508 18.06 18.10 -17.53
C TYR A 508 19.35 18.30 -18.30
N ARG A 509 19.26 18.29 -19.63
CA ARG A 509 20.40 18.56 -20.51
C ARG A 509 20.01 19.55 -21.58
N VAL A 510 20.77 20.63 -21.70
CA VAL A 510 20.55 21.66 -22.73
C VAL A 510 21.36 21.28 -23.97
N THR A 511 20.65 20.90 -25.02
CA THR A 511 21.26 20.49 -26.31
C THR A 511 21.62 21.69 -27.19
N LYS A 512 20.81 22.74 -27.14
CA LYS A 512 21.01 23.98 -27.92
C LYS A 512 20.48 25.17 -27.12
N ILE A 513 21.20 26.29 -27.19
CA ILE A 513 20.77 27.58 -26.65
C ILE A 513 21.01 28.66 -27.69
N GLU A 514 19.98 29.45 -27.98
CA GLU A 514 20.04 30.56 -28.94
C GLU A 514 19.51 31.82 -28.26
N LYS A 515 20.28 32.91 -28.32
CA LYS A 515 19.81 34.24 -27.94
C LYS A 515 19.10 34.86 -29.13
N ILE A 516 17.92 35.42 -28.92
CA ILE A 516 17.23 36.19 -29.95
C ILE A 516 17.77 37.62 -29.87
N ASP A 517 18.59 38.02 -30.85
CA ASP A 517 19.37 39.26 -30.82
C ASP A 517 18.54 40.56 -30.83
N LYS A 518 17.23 40.47 -31.09
CA LYS A 518 16.33 41.63 -31.02
C LYS A 518 15.80 41.78 -29.61
N ALA A 519 16.10 42.91 -28.97
CA ALA A 519 15.43 43.33 -27.74
C ALA A 519 13.92 43.34 -27.97
N VAL A 520 13.20 42.55 -27.18
CA VAL A 520 11.74 42.45 -27.24
C VAL A 520 11.15 43.45 -26.24
N LEU A 521 10.01 44.07 -26.57
CA LEU A 521 9.30 44.95 -25.62
C LEU A 521 8.62 44.11 -24.53
N GLY A 522 8.61 44.61 -23.29
CA GLY A 522 7.94 43.99 -22.14
C GLY A 522 6.44 43.76 -22.37
N SER A 523 5.81 44.56 -23.25
CA SER A 523 4.43 44.33 -23.71
C SER A 523 4.21 42.94 -24.31
N ILE A 524 5.19 42.41 -25.06
CA ILE A 524 5.12 41.08 -25.70
C ILE A 524 5.21 39.97 -24.65
N PHE A 525 5.99 40.17 -23.59
CA PHE A 525 6.01 39.23 -22.46
C PHE A 525 4.68 39.23 -21.72
N ILE A 526 4.13 40.41 -21.41
CA ILE A 526 2.84 40.54 -20.72
C ILE A 526 1.72 39.89 -21.55
N GLU A 527 1.73 40.06 -22.87
CA GLU A 527 0.76 39.43 -23.78
C GLU A 527 0.94 37.91 -23.83
N ARG A 528 2.17 37.41 -23.92
CA ARG A 528 2.43 35.96 -23.97
C ARG A 528 2.14 35.25 -22.65
N MET A 529 2.23 35.95 -21.51
CA MET A 529 1.97 35.40 -20.17
C MET A 529 0.50 35.48 -19.73
N LYS A 530 -0.36 36.18 -20.48
CA LYS A 530 -1.82 36.00 -20.40
C LYS A 530 -2.24 34.68 -21.04
#